data_AF-A0A7J6X476-F1
#
_entry.id   AF-A0A7J6X476-F1
#
_cell.length_a   1.000
_cell.length_b   1.000
_cell.length_c   1.000
_cell.angle_alpha   90.00
_cell.angle_beta   90.00
_cell.angle_gamma   90.00
#
_symmetry.space_group_name_H-M   'P 1'
#
loop_
_entity.id
_entity.type
_entity.pdbx_description
1 polymer ?
#
loop_
_entity_poly.entity_id
_entity_poly.type
_entity_poly.pdbx_seq_one_letter_code
_entity_poly.pdbx_strand_id
1 'polypeptide(L)'
;MAEKPTSQNAQKFSSTFKGKGKTVEECEDMIRRSLRTPTVKFLRERMNKAGCYVGDNYFKAIKCDYVRAGGYSPREGVMVCSNFMTFQDEVDQVIIHELIHAYDQCRAANLDWTNCAHHACSEVHLLTLSSFVYTNY
;
A
#
# COMPACT_ATOMS: atom_id res chain seq x y z
N MET A 1 -45.83 40.72 -9.09
CA MET A 1 -46.47 39.41 -9.33
C MET A 1 -45.76 38.76 -10.51
N ALA A 2 -44.96 37.74 -10.23
CA ALA A 2 -44.58 36.64 -11.13
C ALA A 2 -43.68 35.72 -10.31
N GLU A 3 -44.09 34.47 -10.20
CA GLU A 3 -43.73 33.48 -9.19
C GLU A 3 -42.34 32.86 -9.41
N LYS A 4 -41.71 32.45 -8.32
CA LYS A 4 -40.41 31.75 -8.28
C LYS A 4 -40.68 30.24 -8.44
N PRO A 5 -40.09 29.53 -9.42
CA PRO A 5 -40.29 28.09 -9.52
C PRO A 5 -39.47 27.40 -8.43
N THR A 6 -40.18 26.72 -7.53
CA THR A 6 -39.65 25.73 -6.58
C THR A 6 -39.18 24.49 -7.35
N SER A 7 -37.89 24.18 -7.29
CA SER A 7 -37.36 22.88 -7.70
C SER A 7 -36.85 22.13 -6.48
N GLN A 8 -37.74 21.27 -5.98
CA GLN A 8 -37.47 20.20 -5.04
C GLN A 8 -36.50 19.22 -5.70
N ASN A 9 -35.27 19.07 -5.19
CA ASN A 9 -34.47 17.82 -5.19
C ASN A 9 -33.00 18.04 -4.76
N ALA A 10 -32.78 18.66 -3.59
CA ALA A 10 -31.46 18.68 -2.94
C ALA A 10 -31.23 17.45 -2.04
N GLN A 11 -31.89 16.32 -2.33
CA GLN A 11 -31.77 15.07 -1.58
C GLN A 11 -31.51 13.88 -2.51
N LYS A 12 -30.47 13.92 -3.36
CA LYS A 12 -30.02 12.68 -4.02
C LYS A 12 -28.62 12.73 -4.63
N PHE A 13 -27.57 12.98 -3.85
CA PHE A 13 -26.23 12.54 -4.27
C PHE A 13 -25.29 12.20 -3.11
N SER A 14 -25.84 11.87 -1.95
CA SER A 14 -25.10 11.33 -0.81
C SER A 14 -25.66 9.97 -0.42
N SER A 15 -25.42 8.98 -1.27
CA SER A 15 -25.46 7.57 -0.91
C SER A 15 -25.07 6.70 -2.10
N THR A 16 -24.09 5.84 -1.88
CA THR A 16 -23.80 4.61 -2.66
C THR A 16 -22.61 4.66 -3.62
N PHE A 17 -21.42 4.91 -3.06
CA PHE A 17 -20.25 4.09 -3.39
C PHE A 17 -19.80 3.34 -2.13
N LYS A 18 -20.68 2.48 -1.58
CA LYS A 18 -20.24 1.42 -0.67
C LYS A 18 -19.56 0.37 -1.55
N GLY A 19 -18.27 0.57 -1.84
CA GLY A 19 -17.44 -0.44 -2.47
C GLY A 19 -17.52 -1.74 -1.65
N LYS A 20 -17.64 -2.89 -2.33
CA LYS A 20 -17.61 -4.23 -1.73
C LYS A 20 -16.20 -4.59 -1.23
N GLY A 21 -15.56 -3.69 -0.49
CA GLY A 21 -14.28 -3.96 0.15
C GLY A 21 -14.43 -4.99 1.26
N LYS A 22 -13.32 -5.63 1.61
CA LYS A 22 -13.22 -6.58 2.73
C LYS A 22 -13.27 -5.86 4.08
N THR A 23 -13.76 -6.55 5.09
CA THR A 23 -13.59 -6.14 6.49
C THR A 23 -12.11 -6.14 6.88
N VAL A 24 -11.77 -5.49 7.99
CA VAL A 24 -10.38 -5.42 8.46
C VAL A 24 -9.91 -6.82 8.82
N GLU A 25 -10.76 -7.58 9.49
CA GLU A 25 -10.53 -8.94 9.95
C GLU A 25 -10.28 -9.91 8.77
N GLU A 26 -11.12 -9.84 7.73
CA GLU A 26 -10.91 -10.63 6.51
C GLU A 26 -9.60 -10.23 5.80
N CYS A 27 -9.27 -8.94 5.79
CA CYS A 27 -8.03 -8.46 5.18
C CYS A 27 -6.81 -8.92 5.97
N GLU A 28 -6.85 -8.96 7.30
CA GLU A 28 -5.79 -9.55 8.12
C GLU A 28 -5.58 -11.03 7.80
N ASP A 29 -6.64 -11.80 7.58
CA ASP A 29 -6.52 -13.20 7.16
C ASP A 29 -5.93 -13.35 5.76
N MET A 30 -6.25 -12.42 4.86
CA MET A 30 -5.60 -12.34 3.54
C MET A 30 -4.11 -12.02 3.68
N ILE A 31 -3.73 -11.03 4.50
CA ILE A 31 -2.34 -10.70 4.80
C ILE A 31 -1.61 -11.93 5.36
N ARG A 32 -2.19 -12.62 6.35
CA ARG A 32 -1.60 -13.85 6.94
C ARG A 32 -1.34 -14.93 5.90
N ARG A 33 -2.20 -15.06 4.88
CA ARG A 33 -1.98 -15.97 3.74
C ARG A 33 -0.86 -15.47 2.83
N SER A 34 -0.83 -14.18 2.50
CA SER A 34 0.23 -13.56 1.69
C SER A 34 1.62 -13.76 2.29
N LEU A 35 1.75 -13.66 3.63
CA LEU A 35 3.01 -13.88 4.33
C LEU A 35 3.58 -15.31 4.18
N ARG A 36 2.75 -16.27 3.77
CA ARG A 36 3.18 -17.66 3.54
C ARG A 36 3.72 -17.89 2.12
N THR A 37 3.48 -16.96 1.20
CA THR A 37 3.93 -17.05 -0.19
C THR A 37 5.46 -17.04 -0.29
N PRO A 38 6.06 -17.76 -1.26
CA PRO A 38 7.51 -17.85 -1.39
C PRO A 38 8.17 -16.49 -1.62
N THR A 39 7.53 -15.59 -2.38
CA THR A 39 8.04 -14.25 -2.66
C THR A 39 8.16 -13.41 -1.39
N VAL A 40 7.11 -13.38 -0.56
CA VAL A 40 7.13 -12.59 0.68
C VAL A 40 8.12 -13.16 1.68
N LYS A 41 8.23 -14.49 1.79
CA LYS A 41 9.27 -15.14 2.61
C LYS A 41 10.67 -14.74 2.18
N PHE A 42 10.94 -14.82 0.87
CA PHE A 42 12.23 -14.42 0.30
C PHE A 42 12.57 -12.96 0.62
N LEU A 43 11.62 -12.03 0.43
CA LEU A 43 11.84 -10.61 0.74
C LEU A 43 12.14 -10.38 2.23
N ARG A 44 11.38 -11.02 3.13
CA ARG A 44 11.61 -10.92 4.58
C ARG A 44 12.99 -11.44 4.98
N GLU A 45 13.43 -12.56 4.39
CA GLU A 45 14.78 -13.08 4.63
C GLU A 45 15.87 -12.11 4.15
N ARG A 46 15.68 -11.47 3.00
CA ARG A 46 16.63 -10.47 2.48
C ARG A 46 16.66 -9.21 3.34
N MET A 47 15.52 -8.72 3.79
CA MET A 47 15.43 -7.60 4.72
C MET A 47 16.14 -7.90 6.05
N ASN A 48 15.91 -9.09 6.62
CA ASN A 48 16.60 -9.52 7.83
C ASN A 48 18.12 -9.58 7.64
N LYS A 49 18.60 -10.09 6.49
CA LYS A 49 20.03 -10.09 6.14
C LYS A 49 20.61 -8.70 5.94
N ALA A 50 19.80 -7.75 5.48
CA ALA A 50 20.18 -6.36 5.34
C ALA A 50 20.12 -5.58 6.67
N GLY A 51 19.73 -6.21 7.79
CA GLY A 51 19.65 -5.58 9.10
C GLY A 51 18.32 -4.89 9.40
N CYS A 52 17.30 -5.04 8.54
CA CYS A 52 15.97 -4.50 8.77
C CYS A 52 14.99 -5.61 9.13
N TYR A 53 14.72 -5.73 10.42
CA TYR A 53 13.86 -6.77 10.96
C TYR A 53 12.39 -6.52 10.63
N VAL A 54 11.72 -7.53 10.06
CA VAL A 54 10.28 -7.53 9.78
C VAL A 54 9.55 -8.40 10.80
N GLY A 55 9.09 -7.76 11.88
CA GLY A 55 8.34 -8.40 12.96
C GLY A 55 6.87 -8.69 12.63
N ASP A 56 6.14 -9.25 13.61
CA ASP A 56 4.75 -9.69 13.41
C ASP A 56 3.76 -8.52 13.26
N ASN A 57 4.05 -7.38 13.88
CA ASN A 57 3.25 -6.15 13.79
C ASN A 57 3.61 -5.26 12.59
N TYR A 58 4.43 -5.77 11.67
CA TYR A 58 4.90 -5.01 10.52
C TYR A 58 3.84 -4.85 9.42
N PHE A 59 2.80 -5.70 9.42
CA PHE A 59 1.72 -5.65 8.44
C PHE A 59 0.40 -5.38 9.16
N LYS A 60 -0.34 -4.37 8.71
CA LYS A 60 -1.62 -3.99 9.34
C LYS A 60 -2.70 -3.80 8.28
N ALA A 61 -3.90 -4.27 8.56
CA ALA A 61 -5.10 -3.92 7.80
C ALA A 61 -5.73 -2.67 8.41
N ILE A 62 -6.08 -1.69 7.57
CA ILE A 62 -6.73 -0.44 7.98
C ILE A 62 -7.90 -0.12 7.06
N LYS A 63 -8.84 0.70 7.54
CA LYS A 63 -9.79 1.37 6.65
C LYS A 63 -9.20 2.69 6.19
N CYS A 64 -9.27 2.94 4.89
CA CYS A 64 -8.75 4.15 4.28
C CYS A 64 -9.90 5.03 3.78
N ASP A 65 -9.80 6.34 4.03
CA ASP A 65 -10.83 7.30 3.59
C ASP A 65 -10.77 7.61 2.09
N TYR A 66 -9.61 7.33 1.46
CA TYR A 66 -9.35 7.58 0.04
C TYR A 66 -9.02 6.30 -0.71
N VAL A 67 -9.35 6.26 -2.00
CA VAL A 67 -9.11 5.11 -2.88
C VAL A 67 -7.61 4.83 -3.01
N ARG A 68 -7.13 3.86 -2.24
CA ARG A 68 -5.73 3.41 -2.23
C ARG A 68 -5.68 1.94 -1.83
N ALA A 69 -4.68 1.23 -2.33
CA ALA A 69 -4.46 -0.18 -2.06
C ALA A 69 -3.73 -0.41 -0.71
N GLY A 70 -2.68 0.36 -0.43
CA GLY A 70 -1.92 0.28 0.80
C GLY A 70 -0.80 1.33 0.85
N GLY A 71 0.15 1.16 1.75
CA GLY A 71 1.33 2.02 1.83
C GLY A 71 2.34 1.56 2.89
N TYR A 72 3.59 1.95 2.69
CA TYR A 72 4.69 1.70 3.62
C TYR A 72 5.08 2.97 4.40
N SER A 73 5.42 2.79 5.69
CA SER A 73 6.10 3.79 6.51
C SER A 73 7.21 3.14 7.35
N PRO A 74 8.39 3.76 7.50
CA PRO A 74 9.48 3.22 8.32
C PRO A 74 9.11 2.98 9.79
N ARG A 75 8.15 3.74 10.33
CA ARG A 75 7.72 3.62 11.73
C ARG A 75 6.60 2.60 11.93
N GLU A 76 5.67 2.55 10.99
CA GLU A 76 4.43 1.75 11.12
C GLU A 76 4.47 0.41 10.37
N GLY A 77 5.39 0.26 9.42
CA GLY A 77 5.46 -0.88 8.51
C GLY A 77 4.52 -0.73 7.31
N VAL A 78 4.04 -1.85 6.81
CA VAL A 78 3.14 -1.97 5.66
C VAL A 78 1.69 -1.93 6.13
N MET A 79 0.90 -1.06 5.52
CA MET A 79 -0.53 -0.92 5.75
C MET A 79 -1.30 -1.29 4.49
N VAL A 80 -2.36 -2.09 4.63
CA VAL A 80 -3.24 -2.50 3.53
C VAL A 80 -4.64 -1.95 3.78
N CYS A 81 -5.21 -1.27 2.78
CA CYS A 81 -6.53 -0.64 2.88
C CYS A 81 -7.64 -1.68 2.61
N SER A 82 -8.24 -2.23 3.65
CA SER A 82 -9.19 -3.36 3.55
C SER A 82 -10.41 -3.03 2.68
N ASN A 83 -10.89 -1.79 2.75
CA ASN A 83 -12.09 -1.33 2.06
C ASN A 83 -11.94 -1.17 0.54
N PHE A 84 -10.73 -1.32 0.01
CA PHE A 84 -10.46 -1.36 -1.44
C PHE A 84 -9.92 -2.72 -1.91
N MET A 85 -9.86 -3.72 -1.02
CA MET A 85 -9.42 -5.07 -1.34
C MET A 85 -10.60 -5.99 -1.57
N THR A 86 -10.54 -6.78 -2.63
CA THR A 86 -11.55 -7.76 -3.00
C THR A 86 -10.97 -9.17 -3.10
N PHE A 87 -9.79 -9.31 -3.72
CA PHE A 87 -9.16 -10.58 -4.06
C PHE A 87 -7.83 -10.80 -3.32
N GLN A 88 -7.46 -12.07 -3.12
CA GLN A 88 -6.21 -12.44 -2.44
C GLN A 88 -4.99 -11.89 -3.18
N ASP A 89 -5.01 -11.98 -4.50
CA ASP A 89 -3.91 -11.53 -5.36
C ASP A 89 -3.66 -10.02 -5.21
N GLU A 90 -4.70 -9.21 -4.98
CA GLU A 90 -4.55 -7.77 -4.75
C GLU A 90 -3.77 -7.50 -3.46
N VAL A 91 -4.09 -8.22 -2.37
CA VAL A 91 -3.38 -8.11 -1.10
C VAL A 91 -1.94 -8.61 -1.22
N ASP A 92 -1.73 -9.71 -1.95
CA ASP A 92 -0.39 -10.26 -2.22
C ASP A 92 0.48 -9.23 -2.95
N GLN A 93 -0.04 -8.60 -4.00
CA GLN A 93 0.69 -7.58 -4.77
C GLN A 93 1.00 -6.34 -3.93
N VAL A 94 0.06 -5.85 -3.11
CA VAL A 94 0.32 -4.71 -2.23
C VAL A 94 1.42 -5.03 -1.22
N ILE A 95 1.36 -6.19 -0.58
CA ILE A 95 2.39 -6.58 0.40
C ILE A 95 3.76 -6.67 -0.27
N ILE A 96 3.85 -7.29 -1.44
CA ILE A 96 5.10 -7.41 -2.18
C ILE A 96 5.63 -6.03 -2.58
N HIS A 97 4.77 -5.16 -3.12
CA HIS A 97 5.13 -3.81 -3.54
C HIS A 97 5.70 -2.99 -2.38
N GLU A 98 4.97 -2.95 -1.26
CA GLU A 98 5.37 -2.18 -0.08
C GLU A 98 6.60 -2.79 0.62
N LEU A 99 6.80 -4.11 0.56
CA LEU A 99 8.03 -4.74 1.05
C LEU A 99 9.26 -4.41 0.21
N ILE A 100 9.11 -4.26 -1.11
CA ILE A 100 10.19 -3.83 -1.99
C ILE A 100 10.62 -2.41 -1.62
N HIS A 101 9.66 -1.49 -1.43
CA HIS A 101 9.94 -0.13 -0.95
C HIS A 101 10.68 -0.15 0.39
N ALA A 102 10.22 -0.97 1.32
CA ALA A 102 10.87 -1.13 2.62
C ALA A 102 12.29 -1.69 2.50
N TYR A 103 12.52 -2.65 1.60
CA TYR A 103 13.83 -3.23 1.36
C TYR A 103 14.80 -2.25 0.69
N ASP A 104 14.34 -1.49 -0.29
CA ASP A 104 15.17 -0.49 -0.97
C ASP A 104 15.58 0.63 -0.02
N GLN A 105 14.63 1.13 0.80
CA GLN A 105 14.94 2.10 1.83
C GLN A 105 15.92 1.54 2.88
N CYS A 106 15.70 0.30 3.32
CA CYS A 106 16.62 -0.39 4.23
C CYS A 106 18.04 -0.46 3.66
N ARG A 107 18.18 -0.83 2.39
CA ARG A 107 19.49 -0.93 1.74
C ARG A 107 20.16 0.42 1.57
N ALA A 108 19.40 1.45 1.21
CA ALA A 108 19.92 2.80 1.10
C ALA A 108 20.41 3.34 2.45
N ALA A 109 19.70 3.05 3.54
CA ALA A 109 20.12 3.43 4.89
C ALA A 109 21.38 2.70 5.37
N ASN A 110 21.59 1.46 4.91
CA ASN A 110 22.77 0.65 5.22
C ASN A 110 23.91 0.81 4.19
N LEU A 111 23.80 1.76 3.26
CA LEU A 111 24.83 2.03 2.28
C LEU A 111 25.93 2.89 2.91
N ASP A 112 27.17 2.42 2.81
CA ASP A 112 28.34 3.20 3.18
C ASP A 112 28.56 4.32 2.14
N TRP A 113 28.24 5.55 2.53
CA TRP A 113 28.34 6.77 1.72
C TRP A 113 29.78 7.16 1.35
N THR A 114 30.79 6.41 1.80
CA THR A 114 32.19 6.65 1.46
C THR A 114 32.62 5.98 0.14
N ASN A 115 31.74 5.20 -0.50
CA ASN A 115 32.03 4.53 -1.77
C ASN A 115 31.25 5.15 -2.95
N CYS A 116 31.90 6.06 -3.67
CA CYS A 116 31.35 6.79 -4.82
C CYS A 116 30.86 5.90 -6.00
N ALA A 117 31.11 4.59 -5.99
CA ALA A 117 30.61 3.68 -7.03
C ALA A 117 29.09 3.41 -6.94
N HIS A 118 28.43 3.78 -5.84
CA HIS A 118 27.00 3.49 -5.64
C HIS A 118 26.04 4.63 -6.01
N HIS A 119 26.55 5.80 -6.41
CA HIS A 119 25.71 6.98 -6.70
C HIS A 119 25.02 6.95 -8.08
N ALA A 120 25.37 6.02 -8.98
CA ALA A 120 24.87 6.06 -10.36
C ALA A 120 23.43 5.53 -10.56
N CYS A 121 22.75 5.01 -9.53
CA CYS A 121 21.35 4.56 -9.63
C CYS A 121 20.37 5.37 -8.76
N SER A 122 20.84 6.34 -7.98
CA SER A 122 19.98 7.12 -7.07
C SER A 122 19.39 8.39 -7.72
N GLU A 123 19.81 8.73 -8.93
CA GLU A 123 19.42 9.97 -9.62
C GLU A 123 18.71 9.72 -10.96
N VAL A 124 17.79 8.74 -11.02
CA VAL A 124 16.66 8.73 -12.00
C VAL A 124 15.38 8.24 -11.31
N HIS A 125 15.15 8.63 -10.06
CA HIS A 125 13.97 8.19 -9.32
C HIS A 125 13.30 9.27 -8.45
N LEU A 126 13.34 10.52 -8.90
CA LEU A 126 12.55 11.61 -8.32
C LEU A 126 11.34 12.02 -9.17
N LEU A 127 11.06 11.34 -10.29
CA LEU A 127 9.87 11.59 -11.11
C LEU A 127 9.04 10.36 -11.48
N THR A 128 9.35 9.17 -10.97
CA THR A 128 8.57 7.93 -11.24
C THR A 128 8.20 7.13 -10.00
N LEU A 129 8.31 7.70 -8.79
CA LEU A 129 7.60 7.20 -7.60
C LEU A 129 6.15 7.71 -7.59
N SER A 130 5.43 7.55 -8.69
CA SER A 130 3.97 7.67 -8.64
C SER A 130 3.41 6.34 -8.16
N SER A 131 2.76 6.39 -7.00
CA SER A 131 1.79 5.39 -6.58
C SER A 131 0.73 5.25 -7.67
N PHE A 132 0.92 4.31 -8.60
CA PHE A 132 -0.07 3.96 -9.60
C PHE A 132 -0.07 2.44 -9.78
N VAL A 133 -0.81 1.76 -8.90
CA VAL A 133 -1.41 0.49 -9.33
C VAL A 133 -2.43 0.89 -10.39
N TYR A 134 -2.11 0.60 -11.65
CA TYR A 134 -2.94 0.91 -12.81
C TYR A 134 -4.41 0.56 -12.56
N THR A 135 -5.26 1.58 -12.51
CA THR A 135 -6.62 1.45 -13.07
C THR A 135 -6.45 1.33 -14.58
N ASN A 136 -6.88 0.20 -15.15
CA ASN A 136 -6.89 -0.06 -16.59
C ASN A 136 -7.68 1.03 -17.35
N TYR A 137 -7.22 1.33 -18.58
CA TYR A 137 -8.11 1.75 -19.68
C TYR A 137 -8.71 0.51 -20.33
#